data_AF-A0A7Y3A7E7-F1
#
_entry.id   AF-A0A7Y3A7E7-F1
#
_cell.length_a   1.000
_cell.length_b   1.000
_cell.length_c   1.000
_cell.angle_alpha   90.00
_cell.angle_beta   90.00
_cell.angle_gamma   90.00
#
_symmetry.space_group_name_H-M   'P 1'
#
loop_
_entity.id
_entity.type
_entity.pdbx_description
1 polymer ?
#
loop_
_entity_poly.entity_id
_entity_poly.type
_entity_poly.pdbx_seq_one_letter_code
_entity_poly.pdbx_strand_id
1 'polypeptide(L)'
;MDKLKYTRKEYTADLTLDKNILAADPIVQFERWYQDAEKTGITEPNAMTLATVSEDGKPSARMVLLKGFSQTGFTFYTNYGSKKAIEIQDNPMVTSVFWWKELARQVRIEGVAEKVDYDTSLSYFHSRP
;
A
#
# COMPACT_ATOMS: atom_id res chain seq x y z
N MET A 1 -7.84 28.36 12.25
CA MET A 1 -7.29 27.09 12.77
C MET A 1 -8.29 26.30 13.62
N ASP A 2 -9.20 26.92 14.39
CA ASP A 2 -10.14 26.20 15.27
C ASP A 2 -11.17 25.28 14.60
N LYS A 3 -11.48 25.46 13.30
CA LYS A 3 -12.47 24.65 12.60
C LYS A 3 -12.09 23.17 12.47
N LEU A 4 -10.79 22.83 12.48
CA LEU A 4 -10.30 21.45 12.34
C LEU A 4 -10.68 20.56 13.53
N LYS A 5 -10.97 21.14 14.70
CA LYS A 5 -11.37 20.39 15.91
C LYS A 5 -12.69 19.63 15.73
N TYR A 6 -13.52 20.06 14.79
CA TYR A 6 -14.89 19.55 14.60
C TYR A 6 -15.10 18.81 13.27
N THR A 7 -14.05 18.58 12.48
CA THR A 7 -14.17 17.95 11.14
C THR A 7 -14.13 16.43 11.17
N ARG A 8 -13.92 15.81 12.34
CA ARG A 8 -13.92 14.34 12.46
C ARG A 8 -15.33 13.84 12.13
N LYS A 9 -15.44 13.08 11.05
CA LYS A 9 -16.63 12.28 10.78
C LYS A 9 -16.53 10.99 11.56
N GLU A 10 -17.61 10.61 12.24
CA GLU A 10 -17.74 9.27 12.79
C GLU A 10 -18.07 8.29 11.68
N TYR A 11 -17.43 7.14 11.70
CA TYR A 11 -17.75 6.03 10.81
C TYR A 11 -18.86 5.23 11.49
N THR A 12 -20.09 5.39 11.00
CA THR A 12 -21.31 4.87 11.64
C THR A 12 -21.76 3.51 11.10
N ALA A 13 -21.05 2.95 10.12
CA ALA A 13 -21.35 1.61 9.64
C ALA A 13 -20.92 0.58 10.69
N ASP A 14 -21.66 -0.51 10.78
CA ASP A 14 -21.43 -1.66 11.66
C ASP A 14 -20.14 -2.41 11.23
N LEU A 15 -19.01 -1.71 11.36
CA LEU A 15 -17.68 -2.07 10.89
C LEU A 15 -16.88 -2.68 12.03
N THR A 16 -17.53 -3.51 12.83
CA THR A 16 -16.86 -4.22 13.91
C THR A 16 -15.90 -5.23 13.29
N LEU A 17 -14.60 -5.02 13.54
CA LEU A 17 -13.57 -5.98 13.19
C LEU A 17 -13.64 -7.14 14.18
N ASP A 18 -14.41 -8.18 13.83
CA ASP A 18 -14.43 -9.41 14.61
C ASP A 18 -13.19 -10.26 14.27
N LYS A 19 -12.37 -10.55 15.28
CA LYS A 19 -11.16 -11.36 15.12
C LYS A 19 -11.48 -12.81 14.75
N ASN A 20 -12.66 -13.31 15.11
CA ASN A 20 -13.03 -14.72 14.89
C ASN A 20 -13.31 -15.03 13.41
N ILE A 21 -13.59 -14.00 12.61
CA ILE A 21 -13.86 -14.14 11.17
C ILE A 21 -12.64 -13.80 10.29
N LEU A 22 -11.52 -13.38 10.90
CA LEU A 22 -10.29 -13.10 10.17
C LEU A 22 -9.60 -14.39 9.70
N ALA A 23 -9.04 -14.33 8.50
CA ALA A 23 -8.15 -15.39 8.04
C ALA A 23 -6.90 -15.43 8.92
N ALA A 24 -6.41 -16.63 9.20
CA ALA A 24 -5.17 -16.83 9.96
C ALA A 24 -3.93 -16.35 9.18
N ASP A 25 -3.97 -16.46 7.85
CA ASP A 25 -2.92 -15.96 6.96
C ASP A 25 -3.22 -14.49 6.59
N PRO A 26 -2.29 -13.55 6.87
CA PRO A 26 -2.49 -12.13 6.58
C PRO A 26 -2.58 -11.80 5.10
N ILE A 27 -1.95 -12.59 4.21
CA ILE A 27 -2.04 -12.41 2.76
C ILE A 27 -3.41 -12.84 2.26
N VAL A 28 -3.94 -13.95 2.78
CA VAL A 28 -5.33 -14.36 2.51
C VAL A 28 -6.31 -13.30 3.03
N GLN A 29 -6.04 -12.73 4.20
CA GLN A 29 -6.86 -11.65 4.75
C GLN A 29 -6.80 -10.38 3.88
N PHE A 30 -5.61 -10.02 3.38
CA PHE A 30 -5.45 -8.93 2.44
C PHE A 30 -6.24 -9.16 1.15
N GLU A 31 -6.13 -10.35 0.56
CA GLU A 31 -6.83 -10.71 -0.67
C GLU A 31 -8.36 -10.54 -0.51
N ARG A 32 -8.93 -11.07 0.57
CA ARG A 32 -10.37 -10.89 0.88
C ARG A 32 -10.76 -9.42 0.92
N TRP A 33 -9.97 -8.62 1.61
CA TRP A 33 -10.26 -7.20 1.75
C TRP A 33 -10.02 -6.39 0.48
N TYR A 34 -9.04 -6.79 -0.33
CA TYR A 34 -8.78 -6.18 -1.63
C TYR A 34 -9.93 -6.48 -2.60
N GLN A 35 -10.45 -7.72 -2.62
CA GLN A 35 -11.65 -8.09 -3.38
C GLN A 35 -12.90 -7.32 -2.92
N ASP A 36 -13.06 -7.04 -1.63
CA ASP A 36 -14.12 -6.16 -1.15
C ASP A 36 -13.94 -4.75 -1.74
N ALA A 37 -12.72 -4.21 -1.70
CA ALA A 37 -12.40 -2.87 -2.19
C ALA A 37 -12.68 -2.75 -3.70
N GLU A 38 -12.39 -3.78 -4.50
CA GLU A 38 -12.70 -3.81 -5.93
C GLU A 38 -14.21 -3.83 -6.23
N LYS A 39 -15.01 -4.39 -5.31
CA LYS A 39 -16.48 -4.39 -5.42
C LYS A 39 -17.10 -3.07 -4.96
N THR A 40 -16.35 -2.26 -4.22
CA THR A 40 -16.75 -0.89 -3.89
C THR A 40 -16.35 0.04 -5.02
N GLY A 41 -17.11 1.12 -5.26
CA GLY A 41 -16.79 2.13 -6.27
C GLY A 41 -15.55 2.99 -5.97
N ILE A 42 -14.57 2.44 -5.25
CA ILE A 42 -13.28 3.07 -4.95
C ILE A 42 -12.51 3.27 -6.25
N THR A 43 -12.09 4.50 -6.49
CA THR A 43 -11.14 4.80 -7.57
C THR A 43 -9.76 4.25 -7.19
N GLU A 44 -9.19 3.41 -8.06
CA GLU A 44 -7.86 2.80 -7.88
C GLU A 44 -7.68 2.12 -6.51
N PRO A 45 -8.40 1.01 -6.23
CA PRO A 45 -8.27 0.29 -4.95
C PRO A 45 -6.84 -0.24 -4.70
N ASN A 46 -6.03 -0.37 -5.76
CA ASN A 46 -4.62 -0.70 -5.71
C ASN A 46 -3.68 0.47 -5.40
N ALA A 47 -4.17 1.70 -5.28
CA ALA A 47 -3.36 2.83 -4.88
C ALA A 47 -2.99 2.76 -3.40
N MET A 48 -1.70 2.91 -3.11
CA MET A 48 -1.17 2.93 -1.75
C MET A 48 -0.20 4.09 -1.55
N THR A 49 -0.19 4.67 -0.35
CA THR A 49 0.90 5.56 0.05
C THR A 49 2.11 4.71 0.37
N LEU A 50 3.25 4.96 -0.27
CA LEU A 50 4.55 4.38 0.09
C LEU A 50 5.38 5.44 0.82
N ALA A 51 5.83 5.10 2.02
CA ALA A 51 6.76 5.87 2.82
C ALA A 51 8.16 5.24 2.74
N THR A 52 9.15 6.09 2.50
CA THR A 52 10.59 5.78 2.43
C THR A 52 11.34 6.76 3.32
N VAL A 53 12.59 6.44 3.67
CA VAL A 53 13.43 7.29 4.53
C VAL A 53 14.78 7.44 3.85
N SER A 54 15.29 8.66 3.72
CA SER A 54 16.64 8.90 3.21
C SER A 54 17.72 8.47 4.20
N GLU A 55 18.96 8.38 3.73
CA GLU A 55 20.13 8.02 4.55
C GLU A 55 20.30 8.92 5.79
N ASP A 56 19.94 10.21 5.68
CA ASP A 56 19.96 11.18 6.79
C ASP A 56 18.73 11.11 7.72
N GLY A 57 17.89 10.09 7.57
CA GLY A 57 16.74 9.84 8.44
C GLY A 57 15.50 10.66 8.12
N LYS A 58 15.43 11.38 6.99
CA LYS A 58 14.26 12.18 6.62
C LYS A 58 13.20 11.32 5.92
N PRO A 59 11.96 11.25 6.44
CA PRO A 59 10.90 10.50 5.80
C PRO A 59 10.37 11.24 4.56
N SER A 60 9.94 10.48 3.55
CA SER A 60 9.13 10.99 2.46
C SER A 60 8.04 10.00 2.05
N ALA A 61 6.90 10.49 1.57
CA ALA A 61 5.76 9.67 1.23
C ALA A 61 5.13 10.11 -0.10
N ARG A 62 4.61 9.15 -0.87
CA ARG A 62 3.90 9.41 -2.14
C ARG A 62 2.97 8.25 -2.49
N MET A 63 2.02 8.50 -3.39
CA MET A 63 1.20 7.43 -3.96
C MET A 63 2.01 6.58 -4.95
N VAL A 64 1.80 5.27 -4.89
CA VAL A 64 2.22 4.28 -5.89
C VAL A 64 1.07 3.29 -6.11
N LEU A 65 1.14 2.50 -7.18
CA LEU A 65 0.14 1.47 -7.47
C LEU A 65 0.71 0.09 -7.15
N LEU A 66 -0.05 -0.70 -6.39
CA LEU A 66 0.17 -2.13 -6.26
C LEU A 66 -0.07 -2.81 -7.61
N LYS A 67 0.81 -3.74 -7.95
CA LYS A 67 0.84 -4.45 -9.24
C LYS A 67 0.82 -5.96 -9.11
N GLY A 68 1.04 -6.48 -7.91
CA GLY A 68 0.88 -7.87 -7.56
C GLY A 68 1.16 -8.07 -6.08
N PHE A 69 0.71 -9.19 -5.53
CA PHE A 69 1.05 -9.64 -4.19
C PHE A 69 1.03 -11.17 -4.15
N SER A 70 1.80 -11.74 -3.23
CA SER A 70 1.91 -13.19 -3.03
C SER A 70 2.32 -13.47 -1.58
N GLN A 71 2.56 -14.75 -1.25
CA GLN A 71 3.14 -15.14 0.04
C GLN A 71 4.53 -14.51 0.30
N THR A 72 5.22 -14.04 -0.74
CA THR A 72 6.55 -13.43 -0.62
C THR A 72 6.51 -11.90 -0.51
N GLY A 73 5.35 -11.26 -0.69
CA GLY A 73 5.22 -9.81 -0.47
C GLY A 73 4.35 -9.07 -1.47
N PHE A 74 4.59 -7.77 -1.59
CA PHE A 74 3.79 -6.82 -2.36
C PHE A 74 4.66 -6.09 -3.39
N THR A 75 4.23 -6.08 -4.65
CA THR A 75 5.02 -5.58 -5.78
C THR A 75 4.46 -4.26 -6.30
N PHE A 76 5.33 -3.28 -6.48
CA PHE A 76 5.06 -2.05 -7.22
C PHE A 76 6.23 -1.77 -8.18
N TYR A 77 5.99 -1.01 -9.24
CA TYR A 77 7.04 -0.61 -10.17
C TYR A 77 7.29 0.90 -10.10
N THR A 78 8.55 1.30 -10.26
CA THR A 78 8.94 2.71 -10.24
C THR A 78 10.17 2.98 -11.10
N ASN A 79 10.53 4.26 -11.25
CA ASN A 79 11.76 4.66 -11.92
C ASN A 79 12.95 4.54 -10.95
N TYR A 80 13.98 3.79 -11.34
CA TYR A 80 15.20 3.58 -10.54
C TYR A 80 15.99 4.86 -10.24
N GLY A 81 15.86 5.92 -11.04
CA GLY A 81 16.45 7.23 -10.77
C GLY A 81 15.58 8.15 -9.89
N SER A 82 14.43 7.69 -9.41
CA SER A 82 13.54 8.52 -8.59
C SER A 82 14.02 8.61 -7.14
N LYS A 83 13.67 9.71 -6.46
CA LYS A 83 13.98 9.93 -5.04
C LYS A 83 13.68 8.71 -4.16
N LYS A 84 12.52 8.07 -4.32
CA LYS A 84 12.13 6.88 -3.55
C LYS A 84 13.03 5.67 -3.80
N ALA A 85 13.51 5.51 -5.04
CA ALA A 85 14.34 4.37 -5.41
C ALA A 85 15.75 4.54 -4.84
N ILE A 86 16.27 5.77 -4.84
CA ILE A 86 17.53 6.12 -4.18
C ILE A 86 17.38 5.91 -2.67
N GLU A 87 16.33 6.46 -2.04
CA GLU A 87 16.05 6.27 -0.61
C GLU A 87 15.94 4.78 -0.23
N ILE A 88 15.27 3.95 -1.04
CA ILE A 88 15.15 2.50 -0.82
C ILE A 88 16.50 1.79 -0.96
N GLN A 89 17.33 2.22 -1.91
CA GLN A 89 18.65 1.64 -2.12
C GLN A 89 19.55 1.86 -0.90
N ASP A 90 19.46 3.05 -0.29
CA ASP A 90 20.27 3.41 0.89
C ASP A 90 19.65 2.86 2.18
N ASN A 91 18.31 2.85 2.28
CA ASN A 91 17.55 2.31 3.40
C ASN A 91 16.31 1.53 2.90
N PRO A 92 16.36 0.19 2.89
CA PRO A 92 15.30 -0.62 2.30
C PRO A 92 14.06 -0.74 3.21
N MET A 93 14.08 -0.18 4.43
CA MET A 93 12.94 -0.17 5.32
C MET A 93 11.84 0.74 4.78
N VAL A 94 10.69 0.16 4.44
CA VAL A 94 9.54 0.88 3.89
C VAL A 94 8.25 0.55 4.61
N THR A 95 7.28 1.43 4.45
CA THR A 95 5.90 1.18 4.87
C THR A 95 4.96 1.58 3.76
N SER A 96 3.91 0.79 3.53
CA SER A 96 2.80 1.19 2.67
C SER A 96 1.47 1.19 3.40
N VAL A 97 0.57 2.07 2.96
CA VAL A 97 -0.76 2.26 3.52
C VAL A 97 -1.80 2.32 2.42
N PHE A 98 -2.77 1.41 2.47
CA PHE A 98 -4.02 1.50 1.72
C PHE A 98 -5.06 2.21 2.56
N TRP A 99 -5.79 3.16 1.98
CA TRP A 99 -6.90 3.83 2.62
C TRP A 99 -8.16 3.68 1.76
N TRP A 100 -9.02 2.74 2.14
CA TRP A 100 -10.30 2.46 1.49
C TRP A 100 -11.42 3.14 2.27
N LYS A 101 -11.62 4.42 1.99
CA LYS A 101 -12.55 5.30 2.71
C LYS A 101 -13.98 4.75 2.74
N GLU A 102 -14.44 4.21 1.63
CA GLU A 102 -15.78 3.66 1.40
C GLU A 102 -16.03 2.42 2.27
N LEU A 103 -14.97 1.69 2.60
CA LEU A 103 -14.97 0.57 3.53
C LEU A 103 -14.58 0.97 4.96
N ALA A 104 -14.26 2.25 5.18
CA ALA A 104 -13.64 2.75 6.41
C ALA A 104 -12.46 1.89 6.88
N ARG A 105 -11.68 1.36 5.92
CA ARG A 105 -10.66 0.34 6.16
C ARG A 105 -9.29 0.87 5.77
N GLN A 106 -8.31 0.56 6.60
CA GLN A 106 -6.89 0.84 6.32
C GLN A 106 -6.10 -0.45 6.42
N VAL A 107 -5.21 -0.69 5.46
CA VAL A 107 -4.22 -1.77 5.53
C VAL A 107 -2.84 -1.15 5.58
N ARG A 108 -2.02 -1.60 6.54
CA ARG A 108 -0.62 -1.21 6.67
C ARG A 108 0.27 -2.41 6.41
N ILE A 109 1.30 -2.20 5.60
CA ILE A 109 2.32 -3.21 5.30
C ILE A 109 3.67 -2.58 5.63
N GLU A 110 4.48 -3.28 6.40
CA GLU A 110 5.80 -2.84 6.84
C GLU A 110 6.80 -3.93 6.48
N GLY A 111 7.95 -3.55 5.94
CA GLY A 111 8.94 -4.52 5.52
C GLY A 111 10.17 -3.93 4.82
N VAL A 112 10.92 -4.82 4.18
CA VAL A 112 12.14 -4.52 3.42
C VAL A 112 11.77 -4.55 1.94
N ALA A 113 12.08 -3.48 1.21
CA ALA A 113 11.91 -3.43 -0.24
C ALA A 113 13.12 -4.03 -0.94
N GLU A 114 12.86 -5.00 -1.83
CA GLU A 114 13.86 -5.65 -2.66
C GLU A 114 13.54 -5.45 -4.14
N LYS A 115 14.56 -5.48 -5.00
CA LYS A 115 14.34 -5.44 -6.45
C LYS A 115 13.81 -6.79 -6.89
N VAL A 116 12.73 -6.77 -7.68
CA VAL A 116 12.32 -7.95 -8.46
C VAL A 116 13.41 -8.34 -9.45
N ASP A 117 13.38 -9.59 -9.92
CA ASP A 117 14.30 -10.04 -10.95
C ASP A 117 14.15 -9.22 -12.25
N TYR A 118 15.22 -9.19 -13.03
CA TYR A 118 15.30 -8.38 -14.25
C TYR A 118 14.22 -8.75 -15.26
N ASP A 119 13.95 -10.05 -15.43
CA ASP A 119 13.00 -10.56 -16.43
C ASP A 119 11.56 -10.16 -16.07
N THR A 120 11.19 -10.22 -14.78
CA THR A 120 9.92 -9.70 -14.25
C THR A 120 9.80 -8.20 -14.50
N SER A 121 10.85 -7.43 -14.20
CA SER A 121 10.86 -5.98 -14.46
C SER A 121 10.72 -5.65 -15.95
N LEU A 122 11.39 -6.39 -16.82
CA LEU A 122 11.38 -6.18 -18.28
C LEU A 122 10.02 -6.56 -18.87
N SER A 123 9.45 -7.69 -18.45
CA SER A 123 8.12 -8.15 -18.83
C SER A 123 7.05 -7.10 -18.50
N TYR A 124 7.07 -6.56 -17.28
CA TYR A 124 6.16 -5.47 -16.90
C TYR A 124 6.40 -4.18 -17.70
N PHE A 125 7.64 -3.85 -18.02
CA PHE A 125 7.93 -2.67 -18.84
C PHE A 125 7.29 -2.79 -20.23
N HIS A 126 7.38 -3.97 -20.86
CA HIS A 126 6.78 -4.25 -22.16
C HIS A 126 5.25 -4.35 -22.14
N SER A 127 4.64 -4.65 -20.99
CA SER A 127 3.17 -4.69 -20.87
C SER A 127 2.52 -3.31 -20.79
N ARG A 128 3.29 -2.23 -20.73
CA ARG A 128 2.77 -0.86 -20.64
C ARG A 128 2.48 -0.31 -22.06
N PRO A 129 1.32 0.36 -22.26
CA PRO A 129 0.99 1.02 -23.52
C PRO A 129 1.85 2.25 -23.80
#